data_AF-R2SAC8-F1
#
_entry.id   AF-R2SAC8-F1
#
_cell.length_a   1.000
_cell.length_b   1.000
_cell.length_c   1.000
_cell.angle_alpha   90.00
_cell.angle_beta   90.00
_cell.angle_gamma   90.00
#
_symmetry.space_group_name_H-M   'P 1'
#
loop_
_entity.id
_entity.type
_entity.pdbx_description
1 polymer ?
#
loop_
_entity_poly.entity_id
_entity_poly.type
_entity_poly.pdbx_seq_one_letter_code
_entity_poly.pdbx_strand_id
1 'polypeptide(L)'
;MKKTHVLKNGLLTLAATLALGAVVLTVPTTISGSPVVAYAAEETAEVATIAEFEAALKNPTITVINVNQSIQFTKNITNIPNRDLTINGNADKGVVINSAHNSIYGKQNTKGKNLVTITNANIVGADSDGRFFTGGAGNGPSSYGWDVLAKNVTYTGARFVHLSEGKLTFDGTNTITTRAENAWVHDLEFKAGSTYNGIAANKDHGQFSAFYFNGALIKGKATGEAIIGDKAKVNVKIGPQSNVNHYYPVFYDKVQKVDVGTDASLDVDAAGVAFQFIPRADYVNKVPTFNLAAGSKVHLNGRGGGNYATMKLQYYGSEVNVSEGAELVVTGNSTKAVIESEYKGAVINLNAPENFEVTNKKANSKLFYSTNTTINATDVSEVATWAQTGGEYEYTPVYLDAGDFSLNFGKICNSKTLSITGDLSPNFALENYGKISLVGGGA
;
A
#
# COMPACT_ATOMS: atom_id res chain seq x y z
N MET A 1 43.02 -42.19 -9.71
CA MET A 1 43.25 -42.65 -8.31
C MET A 1 43.83 -41.49 -7.51
N LYS A 2 43.45 -41.34 -6.21
CA LYS A 2 43.77 -40.21 -5.30
C LYS A 2 43.05 -38.90 -5.74
N LYS A 3 42.35 -38.07 -4.93
CA LYS A 3 42.37 -37.64 -3.50
C LYS A 3 43.62 -36.81 -3.14
N THR A 4 43.59 -35.62 -2.51
CA THR A 4 42.55 -34.63 -2.05
C THR A 4 43.23 -33.22 -1.97
N HIS A 5 42.81 -32.08 -1.38
CA HIS A 5 41.78 -31.58 -0.43
C HIS A 5 41.39 -30.11 -0.82
N VAL A 6 40.13 -29.66 -0.77
CA VAL A 6 39.42 -28.88 0.29
C VAL A 6 39.94 -27.46 0.63
N LEU A 7 39.14 -26.44 0.25
CA LEU A 7 38.82 -25.16 0.94
C LEU A 7 37.76 -24.48 0.06
N LYS A 8 36.44 -24.39 0.36
CA LYS A 8 35.65 -24.11 1.58
C LYS A 8 35.71 -22.65 2.08
N ASN A 9 34.98 -21.78 1.36
CA ASN A 9 34.21 -20.62 1.84
C ASN A 9 32.97 -20.52 0.91
N GLY A 10 31.79 -20.07 1.32
CA GLY A 10 31.38 -19.62 2.66
C GLY A 10 30.02 -18.91 2.70
N LEU A 11 29.14 -19.08 1.70
CA LEU A 11 27.89 -18.33 1.60
C LEU A 11 26.75 -18.98 2.41
N LEU A 12 26.30 -18.28 3.45
CA LEU A 12 25.09 -18.59 4.20
C LEU A 12 23.86 -18.06 3.46
N THR A 13 23.38 -18.81 2.46
CA THR A 13 22.06 -18.55 1.88
C THR A 13 20.99 -18.97 2.89
N LEU A 14 20.38 -18.01 3.59
CA LEU A 14 19.35 -18.27 4.59
C LEU A 14 18.01 -18.65 3.93
N ALA A 15 17.96 -19.86 3.38
CA ALA A 15 16.77 -20.42 2.74
C ALA A 15 15.70 -20.75 3.81
N ALA A 16 14.89 -19.75 4.16
CA ALA A 16 13.71 -19.92 4.99
C ALA A 16 12.64 -20.71 4.22
N THR A 17 12.76 -22.04 4.23
CA THR A 17 11.75 -22.95 3.66
C THR A 17 10.46 -22.85 4.47
N LEU A 18 9.53 -22.02 3.98
CA LEU A 18 8.14 -22.04 4.41
C LEU A 18 7.56 -23.42 4.12
N ALA A 19 7.43 -24.24 5.16
CA ALA A 19 6.77 -25.53 5.10
C ALA A 19 5.26 -25.32 4.94
N LEU A 20 4.79 -25.14 3.70
CA LEU A 20 3.38 -25.27 3.36
C LEU A 20 2.99 -26.75 3.53
N GLY A 21 2.67 -27.12 4.76
CA GLY A 21 2.00 -28.38 5.06
C GLY A 21 0.65 -28.38 4.36
N ALA A 22 0.50 -29.21 3.34
CA ALA A 22 -0.77 -29.46 2.69
C ALA A 22 -1.69 -30.23 3.67
N VAL A 23 -2.39 -29.50 4.54
CA VAL A 23 -3.37 -30.07 5.47
C VAL A 23 -4.52 -30.64 4.66
N VAL A 24 -4.51 -31.97 4.47
CA VAL A 24 -5.60 -32.71 3.86
C VAL A 24 -6.78 -32.67 4.82
N LEU A 25 -7.72 -31.75 4.58
CA LEU A 25 -8.97 -31.65 5.33
C LEU A 25 -9.80 -32.91 5.10
N THR A 26 -9.85 -33.79 6.11
CA THR A 26 -10.78 -34.93 6.14
C THR A 26 -12.20 -34.40 6.28
N VAL A 27 -12.99 -34.51 5.21
CA VAL A 27 -14.39 -34.04 5.18
C VAL A 27 -15.22 -34.82 6.20
N PRO A 28 -15.88 -34.15 7.17
CA PRO A 28 -16.79 -34.82 8.11
C PRO A 28 -17.99 -35.42 7.37
N THR A 29 -18.44 -36.60 7.81
CA THR A 29 -19.65 -37.25 7.27
C THR A 29 -20.88 -36.39 7.50
N THR A 30 -21.70 -36.20 6.45
CA THR A 30 -22.92 -35.37 6.50
C THR A 30 -23.99 -35.97 7.41
N ILE A 31 -24.16 -35.39 8.60
CA ILE A 31 -25.33 -35.63 9.44
C ILE A 31 -26.52 -34.92 8.79
N SER A 32 -27.56 -35.67 8.41
CA SER A 32 -28.75 -35.13 7.75
C SER A 32 -29.73 -34.51 8.75
N GLY A 33 -29.37 -33.36 9.32
CA GLY A 33 -30.23 -32.49 10.12
C GLY A 33 -30.05 -31.03 9.72
N SER A 34 -31.02 -30.17 10.08
CA SER A 34 -30.84 -28.73 9.97
C SER A 34 -29.64 -28.29 10.84
N PRO A 35 -28.76 -27.37 10.37
CA PRO A 35 -27.60 -26.96 11.13
C PRO A 35 -28.02 -26.27 12.43
N VAL A 36 -27.58 -26.82 13.57
CA VAL A 36 -27.84 -26.27 14.90
C VAL A 36 -26.71 -25.33 15.27
N VAL A 37 -26.90 -24.04 15.05
CA VAL A 37 -26.00 -23.01 15.56
C VAL A 37 -26.07 -23.03 17.09
N ALA A 38 -24.93 -23.19 17.75
CA ALA A 38 -24.83 -23.01 19.19
C ALA A 38 -24.72 -21.51 19.51
N TYR A 39 -25.44 -21.05 20.53
CA TYR A 39 -25.43 -19.64 20.94
C TYR A 39 -24.84 -19.50 22.33
N ALA A 40 -23.80 -18.66 22.46
CA ALA A 40 -23.24 -18.30 23.77
C ALA A 40 -24.02 -17.15 24.43
N ALA A 41 -24.69 -16.33 23.63
CA ALA A 41 -25.63 -15.28 24.00
C ALA A 41 -26.59 -15.03 22.82
N GLU A 42 -27.66 -14.27 23.00
CA GLU A 42 -28.69 -14.01 21.95
C GLU A 42 -28.12 -13.40 20.66
N GLU A 43 -27.00 -12.67 20.74
CA GLU A 43 -26.29 -12.07 19.61
C GLU A 43 -24.98 -12.78 19.22
N THR A 44 -24.59 -13.86 19.92
CA THR A 44 -23.28 -14.52 19.74
C THR A 44 -23.43 -15.96 19.28
N ALA A 45 -23.04 -16.23 18.04
CA ALA A 45 -23.03 -17.57 17.46
C ALA A 45 -21.65 -18.24 17.56
N GLU A 46 -21.62 -19.44 18.11
CA GLU A 46 -20.48 -20.35 18.11
C GLU A 46 -20.65 -21.33 16.95
N VAL A 47 -19.69 -21.37 16.01
CA VAL A 47 -19.80 -22.20 14.79
C VAL A 47 -18.60 -23.12 14.61
N ALA A 48 -18.85 -24.35 14.19
CA ALA A 48 -17.86 -25.36 13.82
C ALA A 48 -17.97 -25.78 12.35
N THR A 49 -19.12 -25.55 11.69
CA THR A 49 -19.33 -25.91 10.28
C THR A 49 -19.65 -24.72 9.39
N ILE A 50 -19.43 -24.88 8.08
CA ILE A 50 -19.81 -23.87 7.07
C ILE A 50 -21.32 -23.61 7.03
N ALA A 51 -22.15 -24.59 7.39
CA ALA A 51 -23.60 -24.45 7.41
C ALA A 51 -24.07 -23.59 8.60
N GLU A 52 -23.46 -23.75 9.77
CA GLU A 52 -23.66 -22.86 10.92
C GLU A 52 -23.15 -21.45 10.63
N PHE A 53 -21.97 -21.31 9.99
CA PHE A 53 -21.42 -20.01 9.58
C PHE A 53 -22.33 -19.27 8.59
N GLU A 54 -22.86 -19.97 7.57
CA GLU A 54 -23.85 -19.40 6.65
C GLU A 54 -25.15 -18.99 7.37
N ALA A 55 -25.63 -19.80 8.33
CA ALA A 55 -26.84 -19.48 9.10
C ALA A 55 -26.64 -18.27 10.02
N ALA A 56 -25.53 -18.20 10.75
CA ALA A 56 -25.17 -17.08 11.62
C ALA A 56 -24.94 -15.77 10.82
N LEU A 57 -24.29 -15.86 9.66
CA LEU A 57 -24.15 -14.73 8.74
C LEU A 57 -25.48 -14.19 8.21
N LYS A 58 -26.53 -15.02 8.15
CA LYS A 58 -27.85 -14.65 7.60
C LYS A 58 -28.90 -14.29 8.67
N ASN A 59 -28.84 -14.86 9.86
CA ASN A 59 -29.74 -14.49 10.97
C ASN A 59 -29.38 -13.08 11.47
N PRO A 60 -30.23 -12.05 11.33
CA PRO A 60 -29.88 -10.65 11.58
C PRO A 60 -29.55 -10.29 13.04
N THR A 61 -29.93 -11.09 14.04
CA THR A 61 -29.67 -10.78 15.47
C THR A 61 -28.21 -10.94 15.89
N ILE A 62 -27.41 -11.68 15.12
CA ILE A 62 -26.06 -12.11 15.50
C ILE A 62 -24.99 -11.03 15.23
N THR A 63 -24.62 -10.26 16.24
CA THR A 63 -23.54 -9.25 16.15
C THR A 63 -22.14 -9.87 16.25
N VAL A 64 -22.00 -11.09 16.78
CA VAL A 64 -20.71 -11.79 16.92
C VAL A 64 -20.77 -13.25 16.43
N ILE A 65 -19.78 -13.66 15.64
CA ILE A 65 -19.58 -15.05 15.19
C ILE A 65 -18.18 -15.51 15.60
N ASN A 66 -18.11 -16.55 16.42
CA ASN A 66 -16.88 -17.23 16.83
C ASN A 66 -16.70 -18.52 16.02
N VAL A 67 -15.67 -18.59 15.18
CA VAL A 67 -15.35 -19.78 14.38
C VAL A 67 -14.44 -20.70 15.18
N ASN A 68 -14.96 -21.81 15.71
CA ASN A 68 -14.25 -22.69 16.65
C ASN A 68 -13.60 -23.93 16.01
N GLN A 69 -13.89 -24.21 14.74
CA GLN A 69 -13.21 -25.24 13.94
C GLN A 69 -12.99 -24.71 12.52
N SER A 70 -12.00 -25.26 11.81
CA SER A 70 -11.66 -24.82 10.45
C SER A 70 -12.79 -25.13 9.46
N ILE A 71 -13.26 -24.12 8.74
CA ILE A 71 -14.37 -24.20 7.79
C ILE A 71 -13.92 -23.98 6.35
N GLN A 72 -14.63 -24.57 5.39
CA GLN A 72 -14.41 -24.33 3.96
C GLN A 72 -15.71 -23.89 3.26
N PHE A 73 -15.64 -22.81 2.49
CA PHE A 73 -16.77 -22.31 1.70
C PHE A 73 -17.04 -23.23 0.50
N THR A 74 -18.26 -23.73 0.41
CA THR A 74 -18.75 -24.57 -0.71
C THR A 74 -19.43 -23.77 -1.83
N LYS A 75 -19.76 -22.50 -1.56
CA LYS A 75 -20.47 -21.56 -2.44
C LYS A 75 -20.31 -20.13 -1.91
N ASN A 76 -20.69 -19.15 -2.73
CA ASN A 76 -20.82 -17.75 -2.29
C ASN A 76 -21.92 -17.60 -1.22
N ILE A 77 -21.61 -16.89 -0.12
CA ILE A 77 -22.58 -16.58 0.93
C ILE A 77 -23.19 -15.22 0.64
N THR A 78 -24.40 -15.21 0.09
CA THR A 78 -25.05 -14.00 -0.43
C THR A 78 -26.16 -13.46 0.46
N ASN A 79 -26.43 -12.16 0.30
CA ASN A 79 -27.50 -11.42 0.96
C ASN A 79 -27.40 -11.39 2.49
N ILE A 80 -26.20 -11.24 3.06
CA ILE A 80 -26.08 -11.01 4.51
C ILE A 80 -26.81 -9.70 4.88
N PRO A 81 -27.55 -9.64 5.99
CA PRO A 81 -28.29 -8.46 6.40
C PRO A 81 -27.34 -7.36 6.87
N ASN A 82 -27.75 -6.10 6.68
CA ASN A 82 -27.08 -4.93 7.20
C ASN A 82 -27.07 -4.92 8.74
N ARG A 83 -25.87 -4.84 9.31
CA ARG A 83 -25.56 -4.68 10.74
C ARG A 83 -24.07 -4.49 10.91
N ASP A 84 -23.66 -4.00 12.07
CA ASP A 84 -22.30 -4.25 12.54
C ASP A 84 -22.16 -5.74 12.90
N LEU A 85 -21.02 -6.34 12.56
CA LEU A 85 -20.76 -7.78 12.69
C LEU A 85 -19.29 -8.02 13.01
N THR A 86 -19.01 -8.79 14.05
CA THR A 86 -17.66 -9.31 14.33
C THR A 86 -17.56 -10.78 13.94
N ILE A 87 -16.61 -11.10 13.07
CA ILE A 87 -16.18 -12.48 12.76
C ILE A 87 -14.83 -12.69 13.47
N ASN A 88 -14.84 -13.43 14.57
CA ASN A 88 -13.63 -13.91 15.24
C ASN A 88 -13.21 -15.25 14.64
N GLY A 89 -12.04 -15.26 14.00
CA GLY A 89 -11.51 -16.45 13.32
C GLY A 89 -10.79 -17.45 14.22
N ASN A 90 -10.55 -17.14 15.50
CA ASN A 90 -9.78 -17.95 16.45
C ASN A 90 -8.46 -18.53 15.90
N ALA A 91 -7.69 -17.72 15.16
CA ALA A 91 -6.42 -18.12 14.57
C ALA A 91 -5.37 -18.54 15.63
N ASP A 92 -5.44 -17.93 16.82
CA ASP A 92 -4.70 -18.34 18.03
C ASP A 92 -4.95 -19.80 18.46
N LYS A 93 -6.12 -20.36 18.12
CA LYS A 93 -6.49 -21.77 18.34
C LYS A 93 -6.16 -22.67 17.14
N GLY A 94 -5.49 -22.14 16.11
CA GLY A 94 -5.15 -22.87 14.88
C GLY A 94 -6.28 -23.02 13.87
N VAL A 95 -7.39 -22.28 14.04
CA VAL A 95 -8.54 -22.31 13.12
C VAL A 95 -8.21 -21.59 11.81
N VAL A 96 -8.70 -22.15 10.70
CA VAL A 96 -8.53 -21.62 9.34
C VAL A 96 -9.88 -21.47 8.63
N ILE A 97 -10.12 -20.32 8.02
CA ILE A 97 -11.30 -20.07 7.17
C ILE A 97 -10.87 -20.16 5.71
N ASN A 98 -11.16 -21.29 5.06
CA ASN A 98 -10.88 -21.50 3.64
C ASN A 98 -12.04 -20.96 2.78
N SER A 99 -11.90 -19.79 2.17
CA SER A 99 -12.94 -19.25 1.28
C SER A 99 -12.92 -19.86 -0.12
N ALA A 100 -11.84 -20.55 -0.51
CA ALA A 100 -11.57 -20.93 -1.90
C ALA A 100 -11.82 -19.74 -2.86
N HIS A 101 -12.43 -19.98 -4.03
CA HIS A 101 -12.85 -18.91 -4.95
C HIS A 101 -14.13 -18.16 -4.53
N ASN A 102 -14.76 -18.55 -3.41
CA ASN A 102 -16.04 -18.00 -2.95
C ASN A 102 -15.85 -16.79 -2.03
N SER A 103 -16.92 -15.99 -1.91
CA SER A 103 -16.95 -14.75 -1.12
C SER A 103 -18.21 -14.62 -0.26
N ILE A 104 -18.11 -13.81 0.80
CA ILE A 104 -19.26 -13.22 1.50
C ILE A 104 -19.70 -11.97 0.73
N TYR A 105 -21.00 -11.85 0.42
CA TYR A 105 -21.59 -10.69 -0.27
C TYR A 105 -22.57 -9.95 0.64
N GLY A 106 -22.20 -8.72 1.00
CA GLY A 106 -23.07 -7.72 1.63
C GLY A 106 -24.31 -7.41 0.78
N LYS A 107 -25.42 -7.11 1.45
CA LYS A 107 -26.63 -6.60 0.78
C LYS A 107 -26.38 -5.20 0.21
N GLN A 108 -26.88 -4.95 -1.00
CA GLN A 108 -26.64 -3.71 -1.77
C GLN A 108 -27.71 -2.63 -1.54
N ASN A 109 -27.35 -1.39 -1.90
CA ASN A 109 -28.25 -0.23 -2.07
C ASN A 109 -29.07 0.17 -0.83
N THR A 110 -28.64 -0.31 0.34
CA THR A 110 -29.15 0.03 1.66
C THR A 110 -28.51 1.30 2.20
N LYS A 111 -29.30 2.22 2.76
CA LYS A 111 -28.78 3.41 3.45
C LYS A 111 -28.18 3.02 4.80
N GLY A 112 -27.01 3.56 5.11
CA GLY A 112 -26.27 3.33 6.36
C GLY A 112 -24.77 3.12 6.10
N LYS A 113 -23.99 3.14 7.17
CA LYS A 113 -22.66 2.52 7.24
C LYS A 113 -22.79 1.33 8.18
N ASN A 114 -22.23 0.19 7.81
CA ASN A 114 -22.18 -1.02 8.63
C ASN A 114 -20.73 -1.50 8.65
N LEU A 115 -20.25 -1.97 9.79
CA LEU A 115 -18.87 -2.42 9.98
C LEU A 115 -18.79 -3.96 10.09
N VAL A 116 -18.11 -4.60 9.15
CA VAL A 116 -17.67 -5.99 9.34
C VAL A 116 -16.27 -5.98 9.94
N THR A 117 -16.18 -6.32 11.21
CA THR A 117 -14.91 -6.58 11.90
C THR A 117 -14.50 -8.02 11.65
N ILE A 118 -13.34 -8.22 11.02
CA ILE A 118 -12.68 -9.52 10.86
C ILE A 118 -11.51 -9.51 11.84
N THR A 119 -11.59 -10.32 12.89
CA THR A 119 -10.60 -10.31 13.99
C THR A 119 -9.97 -11.68 14.19
N ASN A 120 -8.67 -11.72 14.51
CA ASN A 120 -7.94 -12.93 14.92
C ASN A 120 -8.17 -14.09 13.94
N ALA A 121 -7.87 -13.89 12.65
CA ALA A 121 -8.33 -14.78 11.58
C ALA A 121 -7.19 -15.18 10.63
N ASN A 122 -7.11 -16.48 10.31
CA ASN A 122 -6.27 -17.02 9.25
C ASN A 122 -7.17 -17.46 8.10
N ILE A 123 -7.05 -16.80 6.95
CA ILE A 123 -8.00 -16.90 5.83
C ILE A 123 -7.24 -17.30 4.56
N VAL A 124 -7.72 -18.36 3.90
CA VAL A 124 -7.14 -18.88 2.65
C VAL A 124 -8.20 -18.87 1.56
N GLY A 125 -8.06 -17.99 0.58
CA GLY A 125 -8.80 -18.01 -0.68
C GLY A 125 -8.03 -18.70 -1.80
N ALA A 126 -8.65 -18.82 -2.96
CA ALA A 126 -7.97 -19.27 -4.17
C ALA A 126 -7.11 -18.14 -4.75
N ASP A 127 -5.94 -18.47 -5.31
CA ASP A 127 -5.12 -17.51 -6.06
C ASP A 127 -5.76 -17.13 -7.41
N SER A 128 -6.66 -17.95 -7.95
CA SER A 128 -7.25 -17.77 -9.27
C SER A 128 -8.12 -16.51 -9.35
N ASP A 129 -9.02 -16.37 -8.39
CA ASP A 129 -10.18 -15.48 -8.41
C ASP A 129 -10.86 -15.41 -7.03
N GLY A 130 -12.01 -14.75 -6.95
CA GLY A 130 -12.72 -14.53 -5.69
C GLY A 130 -12.18 -13.35 -4.86
N ARG A 131 -12.68 -13.25 -3.62
CA ARG A 131 -12.23 -12.37 -2.52
C ARG A 131 -12.85 -12.85 -1.20
N PHE A 132 -12.35 -12.48 -0.02
CA PHE A 132 -13.02 -12.93 1.22
C PHE A 132 -14.39 -12.25 1.41
N PHE A 133 -14.43 -10.92 1.33
CA PHE A 133 -15.63 -10.12 1.53
C PHE A 133 -15.83 -9.08 0.42
N THR A 134 -17.07 -8.85 0.02
CA THR A 134 -17.46 -7.75 -0.86
C THR A 134 -18.75 -7.07 -0.41
N GLY A 135 -18.79 -5.73 -0.46
CA GLY A 135 -19.96 -4.93 -0.10
C GLY A 135 -21.11 -4.99 -1.12
N GLY A 136 -21.00 -5.83 -2.17
CA GLY A 136 -22.06 -5.99 -3.17
C GLY A 136 -21.70 -6.96 -4.31
N ALA A 137 -22.67 -7.18 -5.21
CA ALA A 137 -22.50 -7.99 -6.41
C ALA A 137 -21.95 -7.16 -7.58
N GLY A 138 -20.95 -7.71 -8.28
CA GLY A 138 -20.27 -7.10 -9.42
C GLY A 138 -18.89 -6.50 -9.06
N ASN A 139 -18.25 -5.86 -10.05
CA ASN A 139 -16.94 -5.20 -9.93
C ASN A 139 -17.06 -3.66 -10.09
N GLY A 140 -18.20 -3.07 -9.73
CA GLY A 140 -18.51 -1.65 -9.93
C GLY A 140 -18.67 -0.84 -8.62
N PRO A 141 -19.03 0.45 -8.72
CA PRO A 141 -19.38 1.32 -7.58
C PRO A 141 -20.79 1.03 -7.04
N SER A 142 -21.15 -0.26 -6.93
CA SER A 142 -22.47 -0.77 -6.53
C SER A 142 -22.44 -1.43 -5.14
N SER A 143 -21.38 -1.19 -4.37
CA SER A 143 -21.11 -1.82 -3.06
C SER A 143 -21.30 -0.85 -1.90
N TYR A 144 -22.42 -0.10 -1.91
CA TYR A 144 -22.72 0.91 -0.88
C TYR A 144 -22.98 0.29 0.50
N GLY A 145 -22.42 0.93 1.54
CA GLY A 145 -22.83 0.76 2.92
C GLY A 145 -22.01 -0.21 3.78
N TRP A 146 -20.89 -0.74 3.27
CA TRP A 146 -20.06 -1.70 4.00
C TRP A 146 -18.63 -1.19 4.19
N ASP A 147 -18.27 -0.91 5.45
CA ASP A 147 -16.89 -0.67 5.89
C ASP A 147 -16.34 -1.99 6.51
N VAL A 148 -15.01 -2.18 6.52
CA VAL A 148 -14.35 -3.36 7.11
C VAL A 148 -13.23 -2.95 8.06
N LEU A 149 -13.17 -3.60 9.23
CA LEU A 149 -12.04 -3.54 10.15
C LEU A 149 -11.34 -4.90 10.19
N ALA A 150 -10.11 -4.98 9.69
CA ALA A 150 -9.25 -6.16 9.82
C ALA A 150 -8.31 -5.99 11.02
N LYS A 151 -8.47 -6.85 12.03
CA LYS A 151 -7.67 -6.84 13.25
C LYS A 151 -6.94 -8.17 13.44
N ASN A 152 -5.62 -8.18 13.44
CA ASN A 152 -4.82 -9.42 13.55
C ASN A 152 -5.21 -10.49 12.49
N VAL A 153 -5.31 -10.09 11.22
CA VAL A 153 -5.72 -10.96 10.10
C VAL A 153 -4.53 -11.39 9.25
N THR A 154 -4.45 -12.70 8.96
CA THR A 154 -3.63 -13.25 7.89
C THR A 154 -4.52 -13.66 6.72
N TYR A 155 -4.20 -13.21 5.51
CA TYR A 155 -4.92 -13.57 4.27
C TYR A 155 -3.95 -14.03 3.18
N THR A 156 -4.32 -15.08 2.44
CA THR A 156 -3.74 -15.43 1.14
C THR A 156 -4.85 -15.69 0.11
N GLY A 157 -4.69 -15.24 -1.14
CA GLY A 157 -5.61 -15.55 -2.25
C GLY A 157 -5.61 -14.50 -3.37
N ALA A 158 -6.69 -14.36 -4.13
CA ALA A 158 -6.73 -13.43 -5.26
C ALA A 158 -6.80 -11.94 -4.83
N ARG A 159 -7.65 -11.60 -3.85
CA ARG A 159 -7.87 -10.26 -3.26
C ARG A 159 -8.48 -10.42 -1.87
N PHE A 160 -8.10 -9.61 -0.87
CA PHE A 160 -8.70 -9.74 0.48
C PHE A 160 -10.15 -9.24 0.50
N VAL A 161 -10.40 -7.97 0.17
CA VAL A 161 -11.76 -7.38 0.18
C VAL A 161 -12.02 -6.46 -1.00
N HIS A 162 -13.31 -6.25 -1.30
CA HIS A 162 -13.77 -5.32 -2.33
C HIS A 162 -14.90 -4.42 -1.79
N LEU A 163 -14.58 -3.15 -1.59
CA LEU A 163 -15.37 -2.15 -0.89
C LEU A 163 -15.36 -0.82 -1.67
N SER A 164 -15.81 -0.80 -2.94
CA SER A 164 -15.72 0.41 -3.80
C SER A 164 -16.15 1.69 -3.09
N GLU A 165 -17.27 1.65 -2.36
CA GLU A 165 -17.88 2.79 -1.66
C GLU A 165 -17.62 2.79 -0.14
N GLY A 166 -16.67 1.99 0.33
CA GLY A 166 -16.45 1.69 1.74
C GLY A 166 -15.01 1.91 2.20
N LYS A 167 -14.85 2.02 3.51
CA LYS A 167 -13.55 2.16 4.18
C LYS A 167 -12.99 0.80 4.59
N LEU A 168 -11.71 0.56 4.29
CA LEU A 168 -10.93 -0.51 4.90
C LEU A 168 -10.06 0.06 6.02
N THR A 169 -10.13 -0.56 7.19
CA THR A 169 -9.32 -0.22 8.36
C THR A 169 -8.47 -1.42 8.77
N PHE A 170 -7.18 -1.24 9.01
CA PHE A 170 -6.27 -2.23 9.57
C PHE A 170 -5.86 -1.86 11.01
N ASP A 171 -5.91 -2.83 11.92
CA ASP A 171 -5.59 -2.70 13.34
C ASP A 171 -4.81 -3.92 13.85
N GLY A 172 -3.97 -3.75 14.88
CA GLY A 172 -3.04 -4.79 15.32
C GLY A 172 -2.04 -5.17 14.23
N THR A 173 -1.72 -6.47 14.08
CA THR A 173 -0.74 -6.97 13.09
C THR A 173 -1.41 -7.76 11.96
N ASN A 174 -1.43 -7.22 10.75
CA ASN A 174 -2.08 -7.85 9.58
C ASN A 174 -1.06 -8.25 8.51
N THR A 175 -1.26 -9.41 7.90
CA THR A 175 -0.43 -9.92 6.80
C THR A 175 -1.32 -10.34 5.64
N ILE A 176 -1.31 -9.56 4.55
CA ILE A 176 -2.22 -9.72 3.41
C ILE A 176 -1.40 -9.99 2.15
N THR A 177 -1.42 -11.23 1.67
CA THR A 177 -0.73 -11.66 0.45
C THR A 177 -1.75 -11.95 -0.65
N THR A 178 -1.67 -11.26 -1.79
CA THR A 178 -2.61 -11.47 -2.90
C THR A 178 -1.95 -11.55 -4.27
N ARG A 179 -2.61 -12.27 -5.19
CA ARG A 179 -2.19 -12.33 -6.60
C ARG A 179 -2.44 -11.02 -7.35
N ALA A 180 -3.53 -10.31 -7.04
CA ALA A 180 -3.89 -9.04 -7.67
C ALA A 180 -3.68 -7.88 -6.68
N GLU A 181 -4.65 -6.97 -6.53
CA GLU A 181 -4.61 -5.96 -5.46
C GLU A 181 -4.92 -6.59 -4.09
N ASN A 182 -4.39 -6.01 -3.02
CA ASN A 182 -4.74 -6.44 -1.66
C ASN A 182 -6.21 -6.09 -1.36
N ALA A 183 -6.66 -4.90 -1.72
CA ALA A 183 -8.07 -4.51 -1.62
C ALA A 183 -8.49 -3.44 -2.64
N TRP A 184 -9.80 -3.36 -2.90
CA TRP A 184 -10.45 -2.23 -3.57
C TRP A 184 -11.28 -1.44 -2.54
N VAL A 185 -11.22 -0.11 -2.54
CA VAL A 185 -11.74 0.77 -1.47
C VAL A 185 -12.32 2.10 -1.99
N HIS A 186 -13.05 2.84 -1.13
CA HIS A 186 -13.10 4.32 -1.19
C HIS A 186 -12.02 4.92 -0.31
N ASP A 187 -11.92 4.49 0.96
CA ASP A 187 -10.95 4.99 1.95
C ASP A 187 -10.12 3.87 2.57
N LEU A 188 -8.93 4.22 3.05
CA LEU A 188 -7.99 3.31 3.69
C LEU A 188 -7.43 3.92 4.98
N GLU A 189 -7.44 3.16 6.07
CA GLU A 189 -6.78 3.55 7.32
C GLU A 189 -5.95 2.40 7.89
N PHE A 190 -4.71 2.70 8.27
CA PHE A 190 -3.90 1.87 9.16
C PHE A 190 -3.89 2.55 10.53
N LYS A 191 -4.42 1.91 11.57
CA LYS A 191 -4.56 2.51 12.90
C LYS A 191 -3.20 2.82 13.52
N ALA A 192 -3.16 3.81 14.40
CA ALA A 192 -1.96 4.16 15.15
C ALA A 192 -1.37 2.93 15.87
N GLY A 193 -0.05 2.74 15.77
CA GLY A 193 0.66 1.57 16.31
C GLY A 193 0.39 0.23 15.61
N SER A 194 -0.43 0.19 14.55
CA SER A 194 -0.66 -1.05 13.79
C SER A 194 0.55 -1.47 12.96
N THR A 195 0.63 -2.74 12.59
CA THR A 195 1.62 -3.27 11.65
C THR A 195 0.92 -3.94 10.48
N TYR A 196 1.31 -3.60 9.26
CA TYR A 196 0.77 -4.15 8.03
C TYR A 196 1.90 -4.68 7.14
N ASN A 197 1.75 -5.93 6.70
CA ASN A 197 2.64 -6.59 5.75
C ASN A 197 1.84 -7.01 4.51
N GLY A 198 1.86 -6.18 3.47
CA GLY A 198 1.18 -6.43 2.20
C GLY A 198 2.12 -7.02 1.14
N ILE A 199 1.64 -8.01 0.39
CA ILE A 199 2.27 -8.46 -0.86
C ILE A 199 1.20 -8.53 -1.94
N ALA A 200 1.17 -7.54 -2.83
CA ALA A 200 0.26 -7.47 -3.98
C ALA A 200 0.96 -7.85 -5.29
N ALA A 201 0.20 -8.12 -6.35
CA ALA A 201 0.70 -8.55 -7.66
C ALA A 201 1.66 -9.77 -7.57
N ASN A 202 1.41 -10.68 -6.61
CA ASN A 202 2.41 -11.67 -6.18
C ASN A 202 2.68 -12.80 -7.20
N LYS A 203 1.91 -12.91 -8.28
CA LYS A 203 2.15 -13.86 -9.39
C LYS A 203 1.78 -13.22 -10.74
N ASP A 204 2.40 -13.74 -11.80
CA ASP A 204 2.26 -13.34 -13.20
C ASP A 204 2.78 -11.93 -13.54
N HIS A 205 2.82 -11.58 -14.82
CA HIS A 205 3.07 -10.21 -15.29
C HIS A 205 1.85 -9.30 -15.13
N GLY A 206 1.01 -9.55 -14.11
CA GLY A 206 -0.15 -8.73 -13.79
C GLY A 206 0.28 -7.29 -13.49
N GLN A 207 -0.53 -6.34 -13.94
CA GLN A 207 -0.37 -4.92 -13.64
C GLN A 207 -1.49 -4.53 -12.66
N PHE A 208 -1.18 -4.54 -11.37
CA PHE A 208 -2.11 -4.34 -10.26
C PHE A 208 -1.46 -3.49 -9.17
N SER A 209 -2.23 -2.59 -8.54
CA SER A 209 -1.78 -1.81 -7.38
C SER A 209 -1.80 -2.65 -6.10
N ALA A 210 -1.30 -2.12 -4.98
CA ALA A 210 -1.62 -2.71 -3.68
C ALA A 210 -3.07 -2.40 -3.26
N PHE A 211 -3.52 -1.17 -3.49
CA PHE A 211 -4.88 -0.73 -3.22
C PHE A 211 -5.45 0.03 -4.42
N TYR A 212 -6.71 -0.25 -4.77
CA TYR A 212 -7.40 0.43 -5.87
C TYR A 212 -8.59 1.25 -5.33
N PHE A 213 -8.51 2.57 -5.49
CA PHE A 213 -9.50 3.51 -5.01
C PHE A 213 -10.58 3.66 -6.08
N ASN A 214 -11.63 2.85 -5.98
CA ASN A 214 -12.62 2.65 -7.06
C ASN A 214 -14.02 3.20 -6.75
N GLY A 215 -14.19 3.99 -5.69
CA GLY A 215 -15.50 4.56 -5.33
C GLY A 215 -16.17 5.44 -6.38
N ALA A 216 -17.44 5.74 -6.17
CA ALA A 216 -18.18 6.68 -6.99
C ALA A 216 -17.63 8.11 -6.83
N LEU A 217 -17.82 8.93 -7.88
CA LEU A 217 -17.38 10.32 -7.85
C LEU A 217 -18.38 11.18 -7.06
N ILE A 218 -18.09 11.46 -5.80
CA ILE A 218 -18.94 12.27 -4.90
C ILE A 218 -19.11 13.66 -5.50
N LYS A 219 -20.34 13.99 -5.93
CA LYS A 219 -20.66 15.23 -6.67
C LYS A 219 -19.77 15.43 -7.93
N GLY A 220 -19.37 14.34 -8.58
CA GLY A 220 -18.45 14.38 -9.72
C GLY A 220 -16.99 14.63 -9.31
N LYS A 221 -16.59 14.22 -8.10
CA LYS A 221 -15.22 14.32 -7.59
C LYS A 221 -14.68 13.02 -6.99
N ALA A 222 -13.38 12.77 -7.17
CA ALA A 222 -12.62 11.80 -6.40
C ALA A 222 -12.25 12.38 -5.03
N THR A 223 -12.45 11.56 -4.00
CA THR A 223 -12.48 11.94 -2.59
C THR A 223 -11.84 10.90 -1.67
N GLY A 224 -11.23 9.84 -2.22
CA GLY A 224 -10.69 8.75 -1.43
C GLY A 224 -9.39 9.13 -0.72
N GLU A 225 -9.25 8.76 0.54
CA GLU A 225 -8.10 9.14 1.38
C GLU A 225 -7.41 7.91 1.99
N ALA A 226 -6.08 7.97 2.09
CA ALA A 226 -5.26 6.97 2.75
C ALA A 226 -4.61 7.59 4.00
N ILE A 227 -4.86 6.99 5.17
CA ILE A 227 -4.33 7.47 6.46
C ILE A 227 -3.47 6.37 7.07
N ILE A 228 -2.21 6.69 7.36
CA ILE A 228 -1.31 5.86 8.17
C ILE A 228 -1.16 6.56 9.51
N GLY A 229 -1.83 6.05 10.55
CA GLY A 229 -1.83 6.67 11.87
C GLY A 229 -0.48 6.63 12.58
N ASP A 230 -0.31 7.47 13.60
CA ASP A 230 0.97 7.61 14.35
C ASP A 230 1.55 6.25 14.77
N LYS A 231 2.86 6.05 14.58
CA LYS A 231 3.59 4.81 14.95
C LYS A 231 3.15 3.54 14.23
N ALA A 232 2.27 3.63 13.23
CA ALA A 232 1.94 2.50 12.36
C ALA A 232 3.14 2.13 11.46
N LYS A 233 3.21 0.88 11.04
CA LYS A 233 4.29 0.35 10.17
C LYS A 233 3.70 -0.36 8.96
N VAL A 234 3.79 0.26 7.79
CA VAL A 234 3.07 -0.18 6.58
C VAL A 234 4.07 -0.65 5.52
N ASN A 235 4.35 -1.94 5.53
CA ASN A 235 5.27 -2.60 4.60
C ASN A 235 4.46 -3.15 3.41
N VAL A 236 4.82 -2.79 2.18
CA VAL A 236 4.10 -3.20 0.96
C VAL A 236 5.07 -3.62 -0.14
N LYS A 237 4.98 -4.87 -0.57
CA LYS A 237 5.66 -5.37 -1.77
C LYS A 237 4.67 -5.46 -2.92
N ILE A 238 5.02 -4.89 -4.06
CA ILE A 238 4.21 -4.95 -5.29
C ILE A 238 5.02 -5.70 -6.34
N GLY A 239 4.52 -6.88 -6.71
CA GLY A 239 5.14 -7.74 -7.71
C GLY A 239 4.92 -7.29 -9.16
N PRO A 240 5.36 -8.11 -10.13
CA PRO A 240 6.21 -9.28 -9.94
C PRO A 240 7.64 -8.91 -9.51
N GLN A 241 8.47 -9.91 -9.18
CA GLN A 241 9.91 -9.71 -8.98
C GLN A 241 10.59 -9.55 -10.34
N SER A 242 10.52 -8.34 -10.87
CA SER A 242 10.86 -7.95 -12.24
C SER A 242 11.44 -6.54 -12.26
N ASN A 243 12.37 -6.29 -13.19
CA ASN A 243 12.94 -4.97 -13.46
C ASN A 243 12.37 -4.35 -14.76
N VAL A 244 11.42 -5.03 -15.41
CA VAL A 244 10.76 -4.61 -16.65
C VAL A 244 9.72 -3.51 -16.37
N ASN A 245 9.24 -2.82 -17.41
CA ASN A 245 8.19 -1.80 -17.36
C ASN A 245 6.87 -2.30 -16.72
N HIS A 246 6.78 -2.22 -15.40
CA HIS A 246 5.55 -2.43 -14.63
C HIS A 246 4.99 -1.09 -14.12
N TYR A 247 3.66 -1.02 -14.06
CA TYR A 247 2.86 0.14 -13.67
C TYR A 247 1.95 -0.27 -12.51
N TYR A 248 1.15 0.68 -12.00
CA TYR A 248 0.31 0.61 -10.80
C TYR A 248 1.10 0.72 -9.45
N PRO A 249 0.87 1.78 -8.65
CA PRO A 249 1.54 2.08 -7.37
C PRO A 249 0.91 1.36 -6.16
N VAL A 250 1.31 1.72 -4.95
CA VAL A 250 0.64 1.33 -3.70
C VAL A 250 -0.82 1.80 -3.62
N PHE A 251 -1.13 3.05 -3.99
CA PHE A 251 -2.49 3.62 -3.98
C PHE A 251 -2.84 4.15 -5.37
N TYR A 252 -3.88 3.61 -6.03
CA TYR A 252 -4.20 3.94 -7.44
C TYR A 252 -5.62 4.49 -7.68
N ASP A 253 -5.76 5.31 -8.72
CA ASP A 253 -6.97 6.00 -9.20
C ASP A 253 -7.50 7.12 -8.28
N LYS A 254 -8.60 6.92 -7.55
CA LYS A 254 -9.36 8.02 -6.93
C LYS A 254 -8.83 8.50 -5.57
N VAL A 255 -7.59 8.14 -5.22
CA VAL A 255 -6.89 8.66 -4.04
C VAL A 255 -6.49 10.12 -4.26
N GLN A 256 -6.90 11.02 -3.36
CA GLN A 256 -6.55 12.45 -3.40
C GLN A 256 -5.64 12.89 -2.24
N LYS A 257 -5.57 12.11 -1.17
CA LYS A 257 -4.86 12.46 0.05
C LYS A 257 -4.20 11.23 0.63
N VAL A 258 -2.93 11.37 1.00
CA VAL A 258 -2.16 10.36 1.72
C VAL A 258 -1.49 11.05 2.90
N ASP A 259 -1.89 10.68 4.12
CA ASP A 259 -1.28 11.20 5.35
C ASP A 259 -0.46 10.09 6.03
N VAL A 260 0.78 10.42 6.41
CA VAL A 260 1.65 9.58 7.22
C VAL A 260 1.86 10.26 8.56
N GLY A 261 1.36 9.63 9.63
CA GLY A 261 1.34 10.16 10.98
C GLY A 261 2.70 10.12 11.69
N THR A 262 2.72 10.70 12.88
CA THR A 262 3.91 10.92 13.70
C THR A 262 4.63 9.60 14.00
N ASP A 263 5.94 9.54 13.82
CA ASP A 263 6.77 8.33 14.02
C ASP A 263 6.32 7.08 13.21
N ALA A 264 5.50 7.21 12.17
CA ALA A 264 4.97 6.10 11.37
C ALA A 264 5.82 5.78 10.12
N SER A 265 5.84 4.52 9.66
CA SER A 265 6.55 4.10 8.44
C SER A 265 5.65 3.67 7.28
N LEU A 266 6.06 4.03 6.06
CA LEU A 266 5.49 3.54 4.80
C LEU A 266 6.63 3.05 3.89
N ASP A 267 6.75 1.73 3.79
CA ASP A 267 7.88 1.04 3.15
C ASP A 267 7.38 0.29 1.89
N VAL A 268 7.58 0.86 0.71
CA VAL A 268 7.01 0.36 -0.56
C VAL A 268 8.10 -0.16 -1.50
N ASP A 269 8.06 -1.43 -1.84
CA ASP A 269 8.99 -2.11 -2.75
C ASP A 269 8.27 -2.64 -4.00
N ALA A 270 8.32 -1.88 -5.09
CA ALA A 270 7.56 -2.10 -6.31
C ALA A 270 8.43 -2.48 -7.53
N ALA A 271 7.82 -3.17 -8.50
CA ALA A 271 8.47 -3.54 -9.76
C ALA A 271 8.80 -2.34 -10.69
N GLY A 272 8.16 -1.19 -10.45
CA GLY A 272 8.33 0.04 -11.22
C GLY A 272 7.84 1.24 -10.43
N VAL A 273 6.65 1.75 -10.77
CA VAL A 273 6.00 2.84 -10.02
C VAL A 273 5.65 2.36 -8.61
N ALA A 274 6.18 3.01 -7.57
CA ALA A 274 5.84 2.75 -6.17
C ALA A 274 4.70 3.65 -5.68
N PHE A 275 4.71 4.93 -6.07
CA PHE A 275 3.71 5.93 -5.65
C PHE A 275 3.23 6.77 -6.84
N GLN A 276 1.92 7.06 -6.92
CA GLN A 276 1.37 7.92 -7.98
C GLN A 276 0.07 8.62 -7.59
N PHE A 277 -0.01 9.93 -7.81
CA PHE A 277 -1.27 10.59 -8.14
C PHE A 277 -1.44 10.56 -9.66
N ILE A 278 -2.60 10.08 -10.12
CA ILE A 278 -2.85 9.84 -11.54
C ILE A 278 -3.51 11.07 -12.21
N PRO A 279 -3.41 11.26 -13.54
CA PRO A 279 -3.90 12.47 -14.18
C PRO A 279 -5.44 12.58 -14.23
N ARG A 280 -6.05 13.09 -13.15
CA ARG A 280 -7.49 13.34 -12.98
C ARG A 280 -7.81 14.83 -12.79
N ALA A 281 -8.88 15.31 -13.45
CA ALA A 281 -9.36 16.70 -13.33
C ALA A 281 -10.35 16.92 -12.18
N ASP A 282 -10.78 15.82 -11.59
CA ASP A 282 -11.91 15.71 -10.68
C ASP A 282 -11.49 15.36 -9.25
N TYR A 283 -10.25 15.60 -8.82
CA TYR A 283 -9.94 15.65 -7.38
C TYR A 283 -10.75 16.76 -6.68
N VAL A 284 -11.21 16.54 -5.43
CA VAL A 284 -12.10 17.48 -4.72
C VAL A 284 -11.40 18.82 -4.48
N ASN A 285 -10.17 18.76 -4.00
CA ASN A 285 -9.31 19.92 -3.72
C ASN A 285 -8.56 20.43 -4.96
N LYS A 286 -8.66 19.72 -6.10
CA LYS A 286 -7.83 19.85 -7.33
C LYS A 286 -6.34 19.56 -7.14
N VAL A 287 -5.79 19.86 -5.97
CA VAL A 287 -4.43 19.52 -5.53
C VAL A 287 -4.49 18.25 -4.68
N PRO A 288 -3.99 17.10 -5.15
CA PRO A 288 -3.77 15.95 -4.29
C PRO A 288 -2.52 16.15 -3.41
N THR A 289 -2.59 15.67 -2.17
CA THR A 289 -1.57 15.93 -1.13
C THR A 289 -0.97 14.65 -0.57
N PHE A 290 0.35 14.63 -0.39
CA PHE A 290 1.09 13.58 0.33
C PHE A 290 1.82 14.21 1.51
N ASN A 291 1.33 13.97 2.73
CA ASN A 291 1.76 14.68 3.93
C ASN A 291 2.49 13.72 4.87
N LEU A 292 3.72 14.08 5.23
CA LEU A 292 4.58 13.33 6.15
C LEU A 292 4.73 14.17 7.43
N ALA A 293 4.15 13.69 8.53
CA ALA A 293 4.27 14.30 9.84
C ALA A 293 5.66 14.06 10.47
N ALA A 294 5.95 14.74 11.58
CA ALA A 294 7.25 14.66 12.24
C ALA A 294 7.64 13.23 12.63
N GLY A 295 8.92 12.88 12.48
CA GLY A 295 9.44 11.53 12.75
C GLY A 295 8.96 10.42 11.79
N SER A 296 8.08 10.72 10.82
CA SER A 296 7.58 9.72 9.87
C SER A 296 8.64 9.35 8.84
N LYS A 297 8.62 8.09 8.37
CA LYS A 297 9.64 7.54 7.46
C LYS A 297 8.99 6.88 6.24
N VAL A 298 9.26 7.42 5.06
CA VAL A 298 8.66 6.97 3.80
C VAL A 298 9.74 6.52 2.83
N HIS A 299 9.83 5.21 2.59
CA HIS A 299 10.79 4.63 1.66
C HIS A 299 10.06 4.09 0.43
N LEU A 300 10.28 4.71 -0.73
CA LEU A 300 9.68 4.33 -2.02
C LEU A 300 10.75 3.75 -2.94
N ASN A 301 10.74 2.43 -3.14
CA ASN A 301 11.68 1.71 -3.99
C ASN A 301 11.02 1.19 -5.28
N GLY A 302 11.50 1.67 -6.42
CA GLY A 302 11.17 1.14 -7.76
C GLY A 302 12.33 0.30 -8.30
N ARG A 303 12.20 -1.04 -8.25
CA ARG A 303 13.26 -1.99 -8.63
C ARG A 303 13.71 -1.87 -10.10
N GLY A 304 12.79 -1.46 -10.97
CA GLY A 304 13.03 -1.25 -12.40
C GLY A 304 12.01 -0.30 -13.01
N GLY A 305 11.51 -0.63 -14.21
CA GLY A 305 10.45 0.14 -14.88
C GLY A 305 10.84 0.82 -16.19
N GLY A 306 12.11 0.77 -16.58
CA GLY A 306 12.60 1.34 -17.84
C GLY A 306 12.45 2.86 -17.88
N ASN A 307 11.45 3.35 -18.62
CA ASN A 307 11.13 4.79 -18.71
C ASN A 307 10.11 5.28 -17.66
N TYR A 308 9.62 4.42 -16.76
CA TYR A 308 8.74 4.84 -15.66
C TYR A 308 9.53 5.36 -14.46
N ALA A 309 8.95 6.34 -13.78
CA ALA A 309 9.44 6.89 -12.52
C ALA A 309 8.88 6.13 -11.32
N THR A 310 9.66 6.02 -10.25
CA THR A 310 9.23 5.44 -8.96
C THR A 310 8.07 6.23 -8.36
N MET A 311 8.14 7.55 -8.45
CA MET A 311 7.15 8.48 -7.90
C MET A 311 6.57 9.36 -9.00
N LYS A 312 5.24 9.38 -9.13
CA LYS A 312 4.51 10.15 -10.15
C LYS A 312 3.55 11.16 -9.51
N LEU A 313 3.90 12.43 -9.61
CA LEU A 313 3.13 13.57 -9.09
C LEU A 313 2.48 14.28 -10.29
N GLN A 314 1.58 13.57 -10.96
CA GLN A 314 1.07 14.00 -12.26
C GLN A 314 -0.23 14.81 -12.13
N TYR A 315 -0.28 15.94 -12.84
CA TYR A 315 -1.50 16.68 -13.21
C TYR A 315 -2.15 17.52 -12.11
N TYR A 316 -2.83 18.59 -12.54
CA TYR A 316 -3.43 19.70 -11.77
C TYR A 316 -2.60 20.43 -10.69
N GLY A 317 -1.47 19.88 -10.25
CA GLY A 317 -0.59 20.40 -9.21
C GLY A 317 -0.69 19.48 -8.00
N SER A 318 0.32 18.66 -7.73
CA SER A 318 0.36 17.85 -6.49
C SER A 318 1.20 18.54 -5.42
N GLU A 319 0.93 18.28 -4.15
CA GLU A 319 1.76 18.73 -3.02
C GLU A 319 2.36 17.53 -2.29
N VAL A 320 3.65 17.63 -1.94
CA VAL A 320 4.36 16.73 -1.04
C VAL A 320 4.91 17.57 0.10
N ASN A 321 4.51 17.28 1.33
CA ASN A 321 4.83 18.08 2.50
C ASN A 321 5.62 17.20 3.50
N VAL A 322 6.90 17.51 3.69
CA VAL A 322 7.82 16.80 4.58
C VAL A 322 8.11 17.68 5.79
N SER A 323 7.60 17.26 6.95
CA SER A 323 7.69 18.00 8.21
C SER A 323 9.06 17.85 8.90
N GLU A 324 9.24 18.63 9.97
CA GLU A 324 10.42 18.57 10.85
C GLU A 324 10.74 17.14 11.29
N GLY A 325 11.98 16.70 11.09
CA GLY A 325 12.42 15.35 11.44
C GLY A 325 11.72 14.22 10.69
N ALA A 326 11.06 14.47 9.55
CA ALA A 326 10.50 13.43 8.70
C ALA A 326 11.49 12.99 7.60
N GLU A 327 11.41 11.74 7.17
CA GLU A 327 12.24 11.14 6.13
C GLU A 327 11.43 10.73 4.89
N LEU A 328 11.92 11.11 3.70
CA LEU A 328 11.41 10.67 2.41
C LEU A 328 12.56 10.21 1.51
N VAL A 329 12.65 8.91 1.29
CA VAL A 329 13.65 8.27 0.42
C VAL A 329 12.97 7.73 -0.81
N VAL A 330 13.34 8.23 -2.00
CA VAL A 330 12.79 7.77 -3.29
C VAL A 330 13.91 7.17 -4.15
N THR A 331 13.93 5.85 -4.25
CA THR A 331 14.91 5.09 -5.05
C THR A 331 14.28 4.58 -6.33
N GLY A 332 14.97 4.73 -7.46
CA GLY A 332 14.53 4.22 -8.75
C GLY A 332 15.66 3.75 -9.66
N ASN A 333 15.31 3.12 -10.77
CA ASN A 333 16.23 2.56 -11.76
C ASN A 333 15.72 2.87 -13.18
N SER A 334 15.58 4.16 -13.47
CA SER A 334 14.82 4.68 -14.61
C SER A 334 15.70 5.43 -15.61
N THR A 335 15.53 5.16 -16.90
CA THR A 335 16.14 5.92 -18.00
C THR A 335 15.46 7.26 -18.28
N LYS A 336 14.32 7.56 -17.64
CA LYS A 336 13.65 8.86 -17.70
C LYS A 336 14.00 9.70 -16.48
N ALA A 337 13.43 9.35 -15.32
CA ALA A 337 13.65 9.98 -14.03
C ALA A 337 13.10 9.12 -12.88
N VAL A 338 13.49 9.41 -11.64
CA VAL A 338 12.96 8.76 -10.42
C VAL A 338 11.65 9.39 -9.96
N ILE A 339 11.54 10.71 -10.10
CA ILE A 339 10.34 11.51 -9.83
C ILE A 339 9.86 12.14 -11.13
N GLU A 340 8.56 12.03 -11.43
CA GLU A 340 7.94 12.59 -12.63
C GLU A 340 6.74 13.48 -12.26
N SER A 341 6.77 14.76 -12.66
CA SER A 341 5.75 15.77 -12.31
C SER A 341 5.38 16.64 -13.50
N GLU A 342 4.53 16.10 -14.38
CA GLU A 342 4.16 16.74 -15.65
C GLU A 342 2.99 17.75 -15.54
N TYR A 343 2.74 18.47 -16.64
CA TYR A 343 1.63 19.41 -16.85
C TYR A 343 1.63 20.65 -15.94
N LYS A 344 1.06 20.54 -14.74
CA LYS A 344 0.95 21.62 -13.75
C LYS A 344 2.05 21.57 -12.70
N GLY A 345 2.82 20.48 -12.67
CA GLY A 345 3.92 20.27 -11.74
C GLY A 345 3.48 19.77 -10.39
N ALA A 346 4.39 19.91 -9.44
CA ALA A 346 4.16 19.65 -8.03
C ALA A 346 4.92 20.67 -7.18
N VAL A 347 4.48 20.88 -5.94
CA VAL A 347 5.25 21.57 -4.92
C VAL A 347 5.73 20.54 -3.92
N ILE A 348 7.04 20.51 -3.66
CA ILE A 348 7.66 19.67 -2.64
C ILE A 348 8.16 20.64 -1.57
N ASN A 349 7.52 20.63 -0.40
CA ASN A 349 7.90 21.46 0.74
C ASN A 349 8.68 20.60 1.74
N LEU A 350 9.90 21.01 2.05
CA LEU A 350 10.80 20.39 3.02
C LEU A 350 11.04 21.38 4.16
N ASN A 351 10.66 21.02 5.37
CA ASN A 351 10.86 21.85 6.57
C ASN A 351 11.69 21.05 7.58
N ALA A 352 12.98 21.35 7.72
CA ALA A 352 13.91 20.64 8.60
C ALA A 352 13.78 19.09 8.56
N PRO A 353 13.82 18.44 7.38
CA PRO A 353 13.63 16.99 7.28
C PRO A 353 14.77 16.21 7.96
N GLU A 354 14.50 15.01 8.47
CA GLU A 354 15.58 14.11 8.91
C GLU A 354 16.45 13.71 7.72
N ASN A 355 15.81 13.40 6.57
CA ASN A 355 16.47 13.09 5.30
C ASN A 355 15.45 13.16 4.14
N PHE A 356 15.73 13.97 3.12
CA PHE A 356 15.08 13.88 1.82
C PHE A 356 16.09 13.36 0.79
N GLU A 357 15.97 12.10 0.39
CA GLU A 357 16.85 11.44 -0.59
C GLU A 357 16.11 11.10 -1.88
N VAL A 358 16.73 11.39 -3.03
CA VAL A 358 16.29 10.91 -4.34
C VAL A 358 17.47 10.26 -5.06
N THR A 359 17.35 8.97 -5.39
CA THR A 359 18.44 8.12 -5.91
C THR A 359 18.03 7.43 -7.21
N ASN A 360 18.71 7.74 -8.32
CA ASN A 360 18.58 6.98 -9.57
C ASN A 360 19.78 6.03 -9.75
N LYS A 361 19.53 4.74 -9.56
CA LYS A 361 20.53 3.68 -9.76
C LYS A 361 20.91 3.50 -11.24
N LYS A 362 20.18 4.13 -12.17
CA LYS A 362 20.48 4.12 -13.60
C LYS A 362 21.52 5.19 -13.96
N ALA A 363 22.66 4.75 -14.50
CA ALA A 363 23.72 5.62 -15.02
C ALA A 363 23.20 6.62 -16.08
N ASN A 364 23.81 7.81 -16.12
CA ASN A 364 23.51 8.93 -17.04
C ASN A 364 22.04 9.41 -17.05
N SER A 365 21.25 9.02 -16.04
CA SER A 365 19.81 9.26 -15.97
C SER A 365 19.48 10.27 -14.87
N LYS A 366 18.37 11.01 -15.03
CA LYS A 366 18.05 12.16 -14.19
C LYS A 366 17.29 11.75 -12.91
N LEU A 367 17.26 12.63 -11.92
CA LEU A 367 16.42 12.45 -10.73
C LEU A 367 14.97 12.85 -10.99
N PHE A 368 14.76 13.99 -11.66
CA PHE A 368 13.46 14.59 -11.91
C PHE A 368 13.15 14.67 -13.41
N TYR A 369 11.88 14.48 -13.79
CA TYR A 369 11.34 14.86 -15.09
C TYR A 369 10.06 15.67 -14.86
N SER A 370 10.21 16.99 -14.88
CA SER A 370 9.31 17.91 -14.19
C SER A 370 9.00 19.15 -15.01
N THR A 371 7.76 19.63 -14.91
CA THR A 371 7.26 20.88 -15.50
C THR A 371 6.68 21.73 -14.37
N ASN A 372 6.97 23.04 -14.29
CA ASN A 372 6.40 23.95 -13.27
C ASN A 372 6.48 23.40 -11.82
N THR A 373 7.52 22.64 -11.52
CA THR A 373 7.68 22.00 -10.21
C THR A 373 8.59 22.86 -9.36
N THR A 374 8.28 22.98 -8.08
CA THR A 374 9.06 23.76 -7.12
C THR A 374 9.42 22.87 -5.94
N ILE A 375 10.69 22.91 -5.54
CA ILE A 375 11.15 22.36 -4.26
C ILE A 375 11.42 23.56 -3.36
N ASN A 376 10.66 23.71 -2.28
CA ASN A 376 10.92 24.68 -1.23
C ASN A 376 11.59 23.95 -0.06
N ALA A 377 12.67 24.51 0.45
CA ALA A 377 13.42 24.01 1.58
C ALA A 377 13.56 25.12 2.62
N THR A 378 13.31 24.76 3.88
CA THR A 378 13.47 25.61 5.06
C THR A 378 14.28 24.85 6.09
N ASP A 379 15.29 25.50 6.68
CA ASP A 379 16.25 24.91 7.62
C ASP A 379 16.83 23.56 7.11
N VAL A 380 17.39 23.59 5.89
CA VAL A 380 18.22 22.51 5.33
C VAL A 380 19.67 22.94 5.45
N SER A 381 20.47 22.25 6.27
CA SER A 381 21.85 22.63 6.56
C SER A 381 22.84 22.13 5.52
N GLU A 382 22.63 20.92 5.00
CA GLU A 382 23.54 20.25 4.08
C GLU A 382 22.79 19.63 2.89
N VAL A 383 23.32 19.86 1.69
CA VAL A 383 22.90 19.19 0.45
C VAL A 383 24.06 18.32 -0.06
N ALA A 384 23.94 17.01 0.12
CA ALA A 384 24.87 16.02 -0.38
C ALA A 384 24.52 15.60 -1.82
N THR A 385 25.49 15.61 -2.73
CA THR A 385 25.27 15.34 -4.16
C THR A 385 26.24 14.34 -4.78
N TRP A 386 25.73 13.53 -5.71
CA TRP A 386 26.49 12.53 -6.46
C TRP A 386 26.25 12.68 -7.97
N ALA A 387 27.31 12.64 -8.79
CA ALA A 387 27.22 12.63 -10.25
C ALA A 387 26.44 11.41 -10.81
N GLN A 388 26.05 11.43 -12.08
CA GLN A 388 25.17 10.41 -12.71
C GLN A 388 25.88 9.07 -13.07
N THR A 389 26.65 8.50 -12.14
CA THR A 389 27.34 7.22 -12.33
C THR A 389 26.40 6.00 -12.36
N GLY A 390 25.26 6.08 -11.68
CA GLY A 390 24.44 4.92 -11.35
C GLY A 390 25.04 4.07 -10.21
N GLY A 391 24.36 2.98 -9.88
CA GLY A 391 24.71 2.09 -8.76
C GLY A 391 24.19 2.57 -7.40
N GLU A 392 24.84 2.12 -6.33
CA GLU A 392 24.48 2.40 -4.93
C GLU A 392 25.11 3.68 -4.36
N TYR A 393 25.96 4.37 -5.15
CA TYR A 393 26.61 5.64 -4.77
C TYR A 393 27.51 5.58 -3.52
N GLU A 394 28.24 4.48 -3.34
CA GLU A 394 29.15 4.20 -2.21
C GLU A 394 30.39 5.11 -2.09
N TYR A 395 30.47 6.21 -2.85
CA TYR A 395 31.58 7.17 -2.82
C TYR A 395 31.16 8.48 -2.12
N THR A 396 32.16 9.23 -1.62
CA THR A 396 31.92 10.50 -0.92
C THR A 396 31.19 11.51 -1.83
N PRO A 397 30.06 12.09 -1.39
CA PRO A 397 29.37 13.13 -2.15
C PRO A 397 30.18 14.43 -2.24
N VAL A 398 29.75 15.32 -3.13
CA VAL A 398 30.04 16.76 -2.97
C VAL A 398 28.96 17.33 -2.05
N TYR A 399 29.40 17.76 -0.87
CA TYR A 399 28.60 18.49 0.11
C TYR A 399 28.51 19.97 -0.27
N LEU A 400 27.38 20.59 0.04
CA LEU A 400 27.11 22.02 -0.12
C LEU A 400 26.37 22.51 1.12
N ASP A 401 26.85 23.60 1.71
CA ASP A 401 26.10 24.34 2.72
C ASP A 401 24.79 24.87 2.11
N ALA A 402 23.72 24.88 2.91
CA ALA A 402 22.42 25.40 2.52
C ALA A 402 21.77 26.18 3.67
N GLY A 403 20.48 26.50 3.49
CA GLY A 403 19.65 27.22 4.43
C GLY A 403 18.21 27.21 3.91
N ASP A 404 17.60 28.39 3.81
CA ASP A 404 16.30 28.54 3.17
C ASP A 404 16.48 28.71 1.66
N PHE A 405 15.84 27.86 0.84
CA PHE A 405 15.89 28.00 -0.62
C PHE A 405 14.66 27.48 -1.35
N SER A 406 14.48 27.95 -2.59
CA SER A 406 13.49 27.44 -3.53
C SER A 406 14.12 27.16 -4.88
N LEU A 407 14.00 25.91 -5.35
CA LEU A 407 14.46 25.45 -6.66
C LEU A 407 13.26 25.24 -7.59
N ASN A 408 13.33 25.81 -8.79
CA ASN A 408 12.21 25.82 -9.72
C ASN A 408 12.55 25.16 -11.06
N PHE A 409 11.70 24.25 -11.52
CA PHE A 409 11.76 23.59 -12.82
C PHE A 409 10.95 24.36 -13.88
N GLY A 410 11.42 24.36 -15.12
CA GLY A 410 10.84 25.18 -16.19
C GLY A 410 9.43 24.79 -16.66
N LYS A 411 8.85 25.63 -17.51
CA LYS A 411 7.52 25.44 -18.15
C LYS A 411 7.45 24.28 -19.17
N ILE A 412 8.55 23.57 -19.38
CA ILE A 412 8.69 22.47 -20.34
C ILE A 412 9.32 21.29 -19.60
N CYS A 413 8.77 20.09 -19.77
CA CYS A 413 9.29 18.88 -19.15
C CYS A 413 10.61 18.47 -19.83
N ASN A 414 11.73 18.82 -19.19
CA ASN A 414 13.07 18.59 -19.76
C ASN A 414 14.15 18.31 -18.69
N SER A 415 13.73 18.01 -17.45
CA SER A 415 14.59 17.77 -16.28
C SER A 415 15.47 18.95 -15.82
N LYS A 416 15.32 20.15 -16.40
CA LYS A 416 16.21 21.28 -16.10
C LYS A 416 15.77 22.14 -14.92
N THR A 417 16.75 22.50 -14.10
CA THR A 417 16.68 23.61 -13.15
C THR A 417 16.59 24.91 -13.93
N LEU A 418 15.59 25.74 -13.65
CA LEU A 418 15.42 27.05 -14.29
C LEU A 418 15.98 28.19 -13.44
N SER A 419 15.75 28.14 -12.13
CA SER A 419 16.20 29.17 -11.18
C SER A 419 16.24 28.63 -9.76
N ILE A 420 17.16 29.19 -8.97
CA ILE A 420 17.28 28.97 -7.52
C ILE A 420 17.25 30.34 -6.84
N THR A 421 16.59 30.42 -5.69
CA THR A 421 16.52 31.62 -4.84
C THR A 421 16.69 31.21 -3.38
N GLY A 422 17.40 32.02 -2.58
CA GLY A 422 17.79 31.68 -1.22
C GLY A 422 19.26 31.28 -1.14
N ASP A 423 19.62 30.51 -0.12
CA ASP A 423 21.01 30.31 0.29
C ASP A 423 21.78 29.30 -0.56
N LEU A 424 21.07 28.35 -1.20
CA LEU A 424 21.70 27.35 -2.09
C LEU A 424 22.29 28.02 -3.34
N SER A 425 23.51 27.62 -3.71
CA SER A 425 24.29 28.22 -4.81
C SER A 425 23.49 28.37 -6.13
N PRO A 426 23.43 29.56 -6.75
CA PRO A 426 22.74 29.78 -8.02
C PRO A 426 23.26 28.96 -9.21
N ASN A 427 24.43 28.32 -9.07
CA ASN A 427 25.01 27.42 -10.09
C ASN A 427 24.62 25.95 -9.91
N PHE A 428 23.88 25.60 -8.84
CA PHE A 428 23.39 24.25 -8.61
C PHE A 428 22.35 23.86 -9.67
N ALA A 429 22.41 22.62 -10.16
CA ALA A 429 21.55 22.15 -11.24
C ALA A 429 21.25 20.64 -11.10
N LEU A 430 20.00 20.30 -10.75
CA LEU A 430 19.57 18.92 -10.51
C LEU A 430 19.71 18.00 -11.72
N GLU A 431 19.77 18.53 -12.95
CA GLU A 431 20.09 17.75 -14.14
C GLU A 431 21.50 17.14 -14.15
N ASN A 432 22.40 17.51 -13.24
CA ASN A 432 23.77 16.98 -13.16
C ASN A 432 23.91 15.76 -12.23
N TYR A 433 22.96 15.52 -11.31
CA TYR A 433 23.11 14.56 -10.23
C TYR A 433 22.32 13.26 -10.45
N GLY A 434 22.88 12.14 -9.99
CA GLY A 434 22.30 10.80 -10.01
C GLY A 434 21.79 10.34 -8.65
N LYS A 435 22.23 11.00 -7.57
CA LYS A 435 21.65 10.97 -6.23
C LYS A 435 21.78 12.37 -5.59
N ILE A 436 20.79 12.75 -4.80
CA ILE A 436 20.86 13.84 -3.81
C ILE A 436 20.34 13.34 -2.47
N SER A 437 20.88 13.87 -1.37
CA SER A 437 20.30 13.79 -0.02
C SER A 437 20.36 15.19 0.60
N LEU A 438 19.30 15.55 1.33
CA LEU A 438 19.11 16.85 1.96
C LEU A 438 18.72 16.61 3.42
N VAL A 439 19.47 17.19 4.36
CA VAL A 439 19.25 17.02 5.81
C VAL A 439 18.97 18.36 6.49
N GLY A 440 18.07 18.34 7.46
CA GLY A 440 17.61 19.52 8.19
C GLY A 440 18.44 19.84 9.44
N GLY A 441 18.35 21.09 9.89
CA GLY A 441 18.93 21.58 11.14
C GLY A 441 20.40 21.97 11.01
N GLY A 442 20.71 23.25 11.18
CA GLY A 442 22.09 23.74 11.22
C GLY A 442 22.28 25.09 11.92
N ALA A 443 23.03 25.05 13.04
CA ALA A 443 23.54 26.18 13.84
C ALA A 443 22.50 27.05 14.58
#